data_AF-A0A2C6BTR1-F1
#
_entry.id   AF-A0A2C6BTR1-F1
#
_cell.length_a   1.000
_cell.length_b   1.000
_cell.length_c   1.000
_cell.angle_alpha   90.00
_cell.angle_beta   90.00
_cell.angle_gamma   90.00
#
_symmetry.space_group_name_H-M   'P 1'
#
loop_
_entity.id
_entity.type
_entity.pdbx_description
1 polymer ?
#
loop_
_entity_poly.entity_id
_entity_poly.type
_entity_poly.pdbx_seq_one_letter_code
_entity_poly.pdbx_strand_id
1 'polypeptide(L)'
;MCILTFKKIRIVVRNNELVYNYKKNNKIFNFDTYRFKAIVRGERKQYRLEATNENGEVKLINCDYLGWKKFKELINELKIDTEYIN
;
A
#
# COMPACT_ATOMS: atom_id res chain seq x y z
N MET A 1 6.72 -11.78 -6.38
CA MET A 1 5.43 -12.02 -5.69
C MET A 1 5.67 -11.87 -4.21
N CYS A 2 5.15 -10.79 -3.63
CA CYS A 2 5.29 -10.48 -2.20
C CYS A 2 3.94 -10.68 -1.49
N ILE A 3 3.95 -11.31 -0.30
CA ILE A 3 2.75 -11.52 0.52
C ILE A 3 3.03 -11.00 1.92
N LEU A 4 2.36 -9.91 2.29
CA LEU A 4 2.45 -9.30 3.60
C LEU A 4 1.13 -9.51 4.34
N THR A 5 1.16 -10.33 5.39
CA THR A 5 -0.01 -10.63 6.21
C THR A 5 0.18 -10.14 7.63
N PHE A 6 -0.86 -9.53 8.20
CA PHE A 6 -0.92 -9.18 9.61
C PHE A 6 -2.37 -9.19 10.10
N LYS A 7 -2.72 -10.09 11.04
CA LYS A 7 -4.04 -10.30 11.71
C LYS A 7 -5.33 -9.87 10.97
N LYS A 8 -5.49 -8.58 10.65
CA LYS A 8 -6.66 -7.96 10.00
C LYS A 8 -6.47 -7.61 8.53
N ILE A 9 -5.23 -7.47 8.05
CA ILE A 9 -4.90 -7.12 6.67
C ILE A 9 -4.03 -8.19 6.00
N ARG A 10 -4.21 -8.34 4.69
CA ARG A 10 -3.30 -9.07 3.82
C ARG A 10 -3.11 -8.26 2.54
N ILE A 11 -1.85 -7.99 2.21
CA ILE A 11 -1.43 -7.34 0.97
C ILE A 11 -0.68 -8.38 0.15
N VAL A 12 -1.13 -8.59 -1.09
CA VAL A 12 -0.48 -9.48 -2.05
C VAL A 12 -0.08 -8.66 -3.25
N VAL A 13 1.21 -8.64 -3.56
CA VAL A 13 1.76 -8.02 -4.78
C VAL A 13 2.09 -9.12 -5.77
N ARG A 14 1.45 -9.06 -6.93
CA ARG A 14 1.67 -9.95 -8.07
C ARG A 14 2.18 -9.13 -9.25
N ASN A 15 2.48 -9.79 -10.37
CA ASN A 15 3.14 -9.16 -11.52
C ASN A 15 2.47 -7.86 -12.00
N ASN A 16 1.14 -7.75 -11.97
CA ASN A 16 0.43 -6.57 -12.47
C ASN A 16 -0.64 -6.01 -11.51
N GLU A 17 -0.69 -6.50 -10.27
CA GLU A 17 -1.73 -6.08 -9.34
C GLU A 17 -1.26 -6.08 -7.88
N LEU A 18 -1.81 -5.15 -7.11
CA LEU A 18 -1.82 -5.16 -5.67
C LEU A 18 -3.24 -5.54 -5.19
N VAL A 19 -3.32 -6.61 -4.41
CA VAL A 19 -4.54 -7.05 -3.76
C VAL A 19 -4.47 -6.72 -2.28
N TYR A 20 -5.33 -5.81 -1.83
CA TYR A 20 -5.51 -5.45 -0.43
C TYR A 20 -6.77 -6.12 0.12
N ASN A 21 -6.60 -7.01 1.09
CA ASN A 21 -7.69 -7.62 1.84
C ASN A 21 -7.75 -7.01 3.24
N TYR A 22 -8.92 -6.50 3.61
CA TYR A 22 -9.22 -6.09 4.98
C TYR A 22 -10.58 -6.64 5.40
N LYS A 23 -10.62 -7.43 6.48
CA LYS A 23 -11.86 -8.03 7.01
C LYS A 23 -12.77 -8.67 5.94
N LYS A 24 -12.18 -9.43 5.01
CA LYS A 24 -12.86 -10.10 3.88
C LYS A 24 -13.31 -9.19 2.72
N ASN A 25 -13.03 -7.89 2.77
CA ASN A 25 -13.19 -7.00 1.62
C ASN A 25 -11.89 -6.94 0.83
N ASN A 26 -11.94 -7.37 -0.43
CA ASN A 26 -10.83 -7.31 -1.37
C ASN A 26 -10.92 -6.02 -2.18
N LYS A 27 -9.82 -5.29 -2.26
CA LYS A 27 -9.60 -4.23 -3.23
C LYS A 27 -8.42 -4.65 -4.11
N ILE A 28 -8.61 -4.54 -5.41
CA ILE A 28 -7.59 -4.87 -6.40
C ILE A 28 -7.22 -3.58 -7.11
N PHE A 29 -5.93 -3.37 -7.29
CA PHE A 29 -5.38 -2.20 -7.95
C PHE A 29 -4.41 -2.69 -9.02
N ASN A 30 -4.71 -2.42 -10.29
CA ASN A 30 -3.87 -2.79 -11.42
C ASN A 30 -2.76 -1.73 -11.60
N PHE A 31 -1.51 -2.18 -11.79
CA PHE A 31 -0.36 -1.30 -11.94
C PHE A 31 -0.32 -0.53 -13.26
N ASP A 32 -1.02 -1.01 -14.29
CA ASP A 32 -1.18 -0.28 -15.55
C ASP A 32 -2.06 0.96 -15.39
N THR A 33 -2.99 0.94 -14.42
CA THR A 33 -3.99 2.02 -14.24
C THR A 33 -3.79 2.83 -12.99
N TYR A 34 -3.10 2.29 -11.98
CA TYR A 34 -2.84 2.95 -10.71
C TYR A 34 -1.36 3.24 -10.50
N ARG A 35 -1.04 4.51 -10.22
CA ARG A 35 0.26 4.92 -9.70
C ARG A 35 0.23 4.91 -8.18
N PHE A 36 1.32 4.46 -7.57
CA PHE A 36 1.43 4.33 -6.12
C PHE A 36 2.45 5.29 -5.54
N LYS A 37 2.12 5.84 -4.37
CA LYS A 37 3.03 6.62 -3.54
C LYS A 37 2.90 6.17 -2.09
N ALA A 38 4.02 6.01 -1.40
CA ALA A 38 3.98 5.69 0.02
C ALA A 38 3.97 6.96 0.86
N ILE A 39 3.13 6.99 1.89
CA ILE A 39 2.99 8.12 2.82
C ILE A 39 3.29 7.62 4.23
N VAL A 40 4.26 8.24 4.89
CA VAL A 40 4.64 7.98 6.28
C VAL A 40 4.39 9.23 7.10
N ARG A 41 3.51 9.14 8.11
CA ARG A 41 3.35 10.20 9.12
C ARG A 41 4.09 9.83 10.39
N GLY A 42 5.22 10.50 10.61
CA GLY A 42 6.24 10.14 11.60
C GLY A 42 5.73 10.15 13.05
N GLU A 43 5.05 11.22 13.46
CA GLU A 43 4.58 11.36 14.85
C GLU A 43 3.51 10.33 15.24
N ARG A 44 2.63 9.99 14.28
CA ARG A 44 1.49 9.09 14.51
C ARG A 44 1.76 7.65 14.09
N LYS A 45 2.97 7.33 13.59
CA LYS A 45 3.34 6.02 13.03
C LYS A 45 2.30 5.49 12.04
N GLN A 46 1.80 6.36 11.17
CA GLN A 46 0.83 5.97 10.15
C GLN A 46 1.53 5.65 8.85
N TYR A 47 1.13 4.55 8.23
CA TYR A 47 1.68 4.01 7.00
C TYR A 47 0.55 3.84 6.00
N ARG A 48 0.61 4.54 4.87
CA ARG A 48 -0.43 4.47 3.85
C ARG A 48 0.17 4.35 2.47
N LEU A 49 -0.52 3.63 1.59
CA LEU A 49 -0.32 3.78 0.15
C LEU A 49 -1.41 4.68 -0.40
N GLU A 50 -1.01 5.64 -1.20
CA GLU A 50 -1.87 6.38 -2.09
C GLU A 50 -1.86 5.68 -3.45
N ALA A 51 -3.02 5.32 -3.97
CA ALA A 51 -3.20 4.75 -5.30
C ALA A 51 -4.04 5.73 -6.13
N THR A 52 -3.42 6.32 -7.14
CA THR A 52 -4.04 7.33 -8.00
C THR A 52 -4.27 6.74 -9.38
N ASN A 53 -5.50 6.76 -9.87
CA ASN A 53 -5.80 6.25 -11.21
C ASN A 53 -5.53 7.30 -12.31
N GLU A 54 -5.68 6.87 -13.57
CA GLU A 54 -5.55 7.72 -14.76
C GLU A 54 -6.46 8.97 -14.75
N ASN A 55 -7.60 8.92 -14.07
CA ASN A 55 -8.54 10.03 -13.95
C ASN A 55 -8.20 10.98 -12.79
N GLY A 56 -7.12 10.71 -12.05
CA GLY A 56 -6.72 11.47 -10.86
C GLY A 56 -7.51 11.10 -9.59
N GLU A 57 -8.34 10.06 -9.61
CA GLU A 57 -9.04 9.57 -8.41
C GLU A 57 -8.04 8.94 -7.45
N VAL A 58 -8.00 9.45 -6.22
CA VAL A 58 -7.08 9.01 -5.18
C VAL A 58 -7.76 8.03 -4.22
N LYS A 59 -7.16 6.85 -4.04
CA LYS A 59 -7.57 5.83 -3.06
C LYS A 59 -6.47 5.63 -2.02
N LEU A 60 -6.81 5.83 -0.75
CA LEU A 60 -5.91 5.57 0.36
C LEU A 60 -6.05 4.13 0.88
N ILE A 61 -4.93 3.43 1.01
CA ILE A 61 -4.82 2.08 1.54
C ILE A 61 -4.11 2.15 2.90
N ASN A 62 -4.83 1.80 3.97
CA ASN A 62 -4.26 1.79 5.31
C ASN A 62 -3.32 0.58 5.47
N CYS A 63 -2.06 0.86 5.77
CA CYS A 63 -1.02 -0.13 6.02
C CYS A 63 -0.49 -0.10 7.47
N ASP A 64 -1.16 0.63 8.38
CA ASP A 64 -0.73 0.83 9.77
C ASP A 64 -0.46 -0.50 10.49
N TYR A 65 -1.30 -1.50 10.21
CA TYR A 65 -1.19 -2.84 10.78
C TYR A 65 0.04 -3.63 10.31
N LEU A 66 0.71 -3.26 9.21
CA LEU A 66 1.95 -3.93 8.79
C LEU A 66 3.13 -3.61 9.73
N GLY A 67 3.12 -2.41 10.32
CA GLY A 67 4.29 -1.84 10.97
C GLY A 67 5.38 -1.41 9.98
N TRP A 68 6.34 -0.62 10.46
CA TRP A 68 7.35 0.02 9.61
C TRP A 68 8.17 -0.95 8.75
N LYS A 69 8.65 -2.05 9.34
CA LYS A 69 9.53 -3.00 8.64
C LYS A 69 8.86 -3.60 7.40
N LYS A 70 7.65 -4.16 7.56
CA LYS A 70 6.89 -4.76 6.46
C LYS A 70 6.40 -3.70 5.47
N PHE A 71 6.11 -2.49 5.94
CA PHE A 71 5.75 -1.39 5.05
C PHE A 71 6.94 -0.98 4.16
N LYS A 72 8.17 -0.94 4.70
CA LYS A 72 9.38 -0.70 3.90
C LYS A 72 9.63 -1.81 2.88
N GLU A 73 9.38 -3.07 3.24
CA GLU A 73 9.42 -4.19 2.28
C GLU A 73 8.40 -4.01 1.14
N LEU A 74 7.18 -3.54 1.45
CA LEU A 74 6.16 -3.23 0.46
C LEU A 74 6.58 -2.11 -0.49
N ILE A 75 7.13 -1.02 0.05
CA ILE A 75 7.64 0.12 -0.73
C ILE A 75 8.71 -0.35 -1.73
N ASN A 76 9.66 -1.16 -1.25
CA ASN A 76 10.74 -1.69 -2.08
C ASN A 76 10.23 -2.64 -3.18
N GLU A 77 9.28 -3.53 -2.86
CA GLU A 77 8.67 -4.42 -3.87
C GLU A 77 7.95 -3.62 -4.95
N LEU A 78 7.22 -2.57 -4.57
CA LEU A 78 6.52 -1.69 -5.50
C LEU A 78 7.45 -0.72 -6.24
N LYS A 79 8.70 -0.57 -5.79
CA LYS A 79 9.69 0.37 -6.33
C LYS A 79 9.17 1.82 -6.38
N ILE A 80 8.52 2.25 -5.30
CA ILE A 80 7.90 3.57 -5.22
C ILE A 80 8.59 4.49 -4.23
N ASP A 81 8.42 5.79 -4.44
CA ASP A 81 8.91 6.81 -3.54
C ASP A 81 8.10 6.88 -2.24
N THR A 82 8.77 7.34 -1.19
CA THR A 82 8.18 7.59 0.13
C THR A 82 8.14 9.07 0.43
N GLU A 83 6.95 9.59 0.73
CA GLU A 83 6.74 10.92 1.25
C GLU A 83 6.59 10.88 2.77
N TYR A 84 7.41 11.68 3.44
CA TYR A 84 7.37 11.86 4.87
C TYR A 84 6.62 13.16 5.18
N ILE A 85 5.55 13.03 5.95
CA ILE A 85 4.74 14.17 6.39
C ILE A 85 4.91 14.28 7.91
N ASN A 86 5.30 15.46 8.37
CA ASN A 86 5.34 15.81 9.78
C ASN A 86 3.93 16.14 10.27
#